data_AF-A0A2D4H2P7-F1
#
_entry.id   AF-A0A2D4H2P7-F1
#
_cell.length_a   1.000
_cell.length_b   1.000
_cell.length_c   1.000
_cell.angle_alpha   90.00
_cell.angle_beta   90.00
_cell.angle_gamma   90.00
#
_symmetry.space_group_name_H-M   'P 1'
#
loop_
_entity.id
_entity.type
_entity.pdbx_description
1 polymer ?
#
loop_
_entity_poly.entity_id
_entity_poly.type
_entity_poly.pdbx_seq_one_letter_code
_entity_poly.pdbx_strand_id
1 'polypeptide(L)'
;MRFFPEGFWLLWVAATCSARTEGGNKARSCSELRQLYGAKGFSPNVVPQAEISGEHLRICPQGYTCCTSEMEENFANKSRSEFEGMLKEATRSVQIIFTAQYKNFDGYFQDLLNKSEKALYDTFPGMYGDLYLQNVHLFKDLYS
;
A
#
# COMPACT_ATOMS: atom_id res chain seq x y z
N MET A 1 10.28 31.10 -7.05
CA MET A 1 11.37 31.11 -8.06
C MET A 1 12.70 30.82 -7.39
N ARG A 2 13.19 29.58 -7.50
CA ARG A 2 14.57 29.11 -7.23
C ARG A 2 14.66 27.74 -7.93
N PHE A 3 14.86 27.74 -9.25
CA PHE A 3 16.12 27.38 -9.91
C PHE A 3 16.73 26.07 -9.40
N PHE A 4 16.36 24.99 -10.09
CA PHE A 4 17.07 23.71 -10.19
C PHE A 4 18.50 23.94 -10.67
N PRO A 5 19.49 23.27 -10.06
CA PRO A 5 20.60 22.77 -10.86
C PRO A 5 21.12 21.44 -10.31
N GLU A 6 20.44 20.32 -10.53
CA GLU A 6 21.02 18.98 -10.27
C GLU A 6 20.57 18.01 -11.38
N GLY A 7 20.90 18.40 -12.61
CA GLY A 7 20.57 17.68 -13.84
C GLY A 7 21.82 17.20 -14.60
N PHE A 8 22.93 16.90 -13.91
CA PHE A 8 24.19 16.54 -14.59
C PHE A 8 24.90 15.28 -14.05
N TRP A 9 24.26 14.50 -13.18
CA TRP A 9 24.83 13.26 -12.63
C TRP A 9 24.19 11.96 -13.13
N LEU A 10 23.34 12.01 -14.17
CA LEU A 10 22.61 10.83 -14.67
C LEU A 10 23.07 10.30 -16.04
N LEU A 11 24.19 10.76 -16.59
CA LEU A 11 24.64 10.36 -17.94
C LEU A 11 25.98 9.62 -18.02
N TRP A 12 26.58 9.19 -16.90
CA TRP A 12 27.91 8.53 -16.91
C TRP A 12 28.01 7.15 -16.23
N VAL A 13 26.88 6.47 -15.95
CA VAL A 13 26.91 5.09 -15.41
C VAL A 13 26.18 4.08 -16.31
N ALA A 14 25.77 4.47 -17.52
CA ALA A 14 25.08 3.58 -18.46
C ALA A 14 26.02 2.80 -19.41
N ALA A 15 27.34 2.82 -19.20
CA ALA A 15 28.30 2.22 -20.12
C ALA A 15 29.48 1.53 -19.41
N THR A 16 29.21 0.49 -18.63
CA THR A 16 30.13 -0.65 -18.39
C THR A 16 29.45 -1.67 -17.49
N CYS A 17 28.89 -2.71 -18.10
CA CYS A 17 28.91 -4.11 -17.64
C CYS A 17 27.91 -4.92 -18.49
N SER A 18 28.16 -5.01 -19.79
CA SER A 18 27.79 -6.23 -20.52
C SER A 18 28.79 -7.31 -20.10
N ALA A 19 28.59 -7.88 -18.91
CA ALA A 19 29.14 -9.19 -18.62
C ALA A 19 28.33 -10.20 -19.43
N ARG A 20 28.73 -10.42 -20.69
CA ARG A 20 28.43 -11.67 -21.38
C ARG A 20 29.10 -12.76 -20.55
N THR A 21 28.32 -13.48 -19.74
CA THR A 21 28.77 -14.75 -19.17
C THR A 21 29.05 -15.68 -20.34
N GLU A 22 30.30 -16.09 -20.47
CA GLU A 22 30.75 -17.15 -21.35
C GLU A 22 29.80 -18.34 -21.25
N GLY A 23 29.16 -18.67 -22.37
CA GLY A 23 28.45 -19.92 -22.56
C GLY A 23 29.45 -21.07 -22.65
N GLY A 24 30.04 -21.44 -21.51
CA GLY A 24 30.73 -22.72 -21.35
C GLY A 24 29.70 -23.83 -21.28
N ASN A 25 29.83 -24.83 -22.18
CA ASN A 25 29.07 -26.08 -22.24
C ASN A 25 29.22 -26.92 -20.95
N LYS A 26 28.59 -26.48 -19.86
CA LYS A 26 28.19 -27.29 -18.72
C LYS A 26 26.70 -27.05 -18.54
N ALA A 27 25.92 -28.13 -18.39
CA ALA A 27 24.53 -28.00 -17.99
C ALA A 27 24.49 -27.09 -16.74
N ARG A 28 23.86 -25.92 -16.87
CA ARG A 28 23.80 -24.95 -15.78
C ARG A 28 22.99 -25.58 -14.65
N SER A 29 23.63 -25.68 -13.47
CA SER A 29 23.06 -26.31 -12.28
C SER A 29 22.02 -25.40 -11.65
N CYS A 30 20.89 -25.98 -11.23
CA CYS A 30 19.81 -25.24 -10.56
C CYS A 30 19.94 -25.22 -9.01
N SER A 31 21.14 -25.53 -8.49
CA SER A 31 21.42 -25.62 -7.06
C SER A 31 21.16 -24.33 -6.28
N GLU A 32 21.45 -23.17 -6.87
CA GLU A 32 21.19 -21.86 -6.25
C GLU A 32 19.68 -21.59 -6.14
N LEU A 33 18.93 -21.85 -7.22
CA LEU A 33 17.48 -21.69 -7.20
C LEU A 33 16.82 -22.63 -6.21
N ARG A 34 17.35 -23.85 -6.05
CA ARG A 34 16.87 -24.82 -5.05
C ARG A 34 16.96 -24.28 -3.63
N GLN A 35 18.04 -23.58 -3.29
CA GLN A 35 18.20 -22.93 -1.99
C GLN A 35 17.22 -21.76 -1.83
N LEU A 36 17.06 -20.93 -2.86
CA LEU A 36 16.15 -19.78 -2.83
C LEU A 36 14.69 -20.22 -2.69
N TYR A 37 14.27 -21.26 -3.43
CA TYR A 37 12.92 -21.81 -3.36
C TYR A 37 12.62 -22.38 -1.97
N GLY A 38 13.60 -23.07 -1.37
CA GLY A 38 13.54 -23.51 0.02
C GLY A 38 13.44 -22.35 1.02
N ALA A 39 14.23 -21.30 0.84
CA ALA A 39 14.21 -20.11 1.70
C ALA A 39 12.87 -19.35 1.62
N LYS A 40 12.16 -19.43 0.49
CA LYS A 40 10.81 -18.90 0.32
C LYS A 40 9.71 -19.78 0.95
N GLY A 41 10.07 -20.92 1.52
CA GLY A 41 9.17 -21.83 2.25
C GLY A 41 8.56 -22.93 1.38
N PHE A 42 9.08 -23.15 0.17
CA PHE A 42 8.61 -24.20 -0.72
C PHE A 42 9.49 -25.45 -0.65
N SER A 43 8.96 -26.60 -1.10
CA SER A 43 9.72 -27.86 -1.10
C SER A 43 10.82 -27.84 -2.18
N PRO A 44 12.12 -27.91 -1.80
CA PRO A 44 13.22 -27.88 -2.77
C PRO A 44 13.30 -29.13 -3.65
N ASN A 45 12.55 -30.19 -3.31
CA ASN A 45 12.56 -31.45 -4.03
C ASN A 45 11.93 -31.36 -5.43
N VAL A 46 11.10 -30.35 -5.66
CA VAL A 46 10.42 -30.10 -6.95
C VAL A 46 11.34 -29.36 -7.95
N VAL A 47 12.49 -28.87 -7.48
CA VAL A 47 13.42 -28.10 -8.31
C VAL A 47 14.26 -29.05 -9.19
N PRO A 48 14.29 -28.85 -10.53
CA PRO A 48 15.16 -29.59 -11.44
C PRO A 48 16.63 -29.54 -11.00
N GLN A 49 17.43 -30.55 -11.38
CA GLN A 49 18.86 -30.55 -11.09
C GLN A 49 19.66 -29.66 -12.06
N ALA A 50 19.17 -29.53 -13.30
CA ALA A 50 19.78 -28.74 -14.36
C ALA A 50 18.69 -27.99 -15.14
N GLU A 51 19.09 -26.98 -15.93
CA GLU A 51 18.18 -26.21 -16.77
C GLU A 51 17.34 -27.10 -17.71
N ILE A 52 16.05 -26.80 -17.79
CA ILE A 52 15.06 -27.43 -18.66
C ILE A 52 14.56 -26.42 -19.69
N SER A 53 13.94 -26.90 -20.78
CA SER A 53 13.21 -26.03 -21.71
C SER A 53 12.05 -25.35 -20.97
N GLY A 54 11.89 -24.04 -21.14
CA GLY A 54 10.88 -23.23 -20.46
C GLY A 54 9.59 -23.03 -21.23
N GLU A 55 9.33 -23.81 -22.30
CA GLU A 55 8.12 -23.70 -23.13
C GLU A 55 6.80 -23.79 -22.35
N HIS A 56 6.83 -24.40 -21.16
CA HIS A 56 5.71 -24.57 -20.24
C HIS A 56 5.41 -23.34 -19.38
N LEU A 57 6.26 -22.30 -19.42
CA LEU A 57 6.11 -21.09 -18.61
C LEU A 57 5.13 -20.11 -19.27
N ARG A 58 4.43 -19.31 -18.46
CA ARG A 58 3.42 -18.34 -18.94
C ARG A 58 3.76 -16.89 -18.62
N ILE A 59 4.51 -16.66 -17.54
CA ILE A 59 4.82 -15.33 -17.00
C ILE A 59 6.27 -14.99 -17.30
N CYS A 60 7.18 -15.92 -17.05
CA CYS A 60 8.59 -15.79 -17.37
C CYS A 60 8.81 -15.89 -18.89
N PRO A 61 9.86 -15.22 -19.42
CA PRO A 61 10.20 -15.34 -20.84
C PRO A 61 10.58 -16.78 -21.20
N GLN A 62 10.21 -17.19 -22.41
CA GLN A 62 10.50 -18.53 -22.93
C GLN A 62 12.01 -18.70 -23.16
N GLY A 63 12.60 -19.75 -22.59
CA GLY A 63 14.04 -20.04 -22.67
C GLY A 63 14.45 -21.18 -21.73
N TYR A 64 15.74 -21.48 -21.66
CA TYR A 64 16.24 -22.44 -20.66
C TYR A 64 16.07 -21.87 -19.24
N THR A 65 15.50 -22.68 -18.36
CA THR A 65 15.03 -22.25 -17.05
C THR A 65 15.22 -23.34 -15.99
N CYS A 66 15.28 -22.93 -14.74
CA CYS A 66 15.26 -23.83 -13.58
C CYS A 66 13.85 -23.89 -12.93
N CYS A 67 12.85 -23.24 -13.51
CA CYS A 67 11.49 -23.20 -12.99
C CYS A 67 10.57 -24.17 -13.75
N THR A 68 9.81 -24.98 -13.02
CA THR A 68 8.66 -25.71 -13.55
C THR A 68 7.40 -24.81 -13.54
N SER A 69 6.32 -25.22 -14.21
CA SER A 69 5.04 -24.47 -14.15
C SER A 69 4.52 -24.32 -12.72
N GLU A 70 4.67 -25.35 -11.88
CA GLU A 70 4.30 -25.28 -10.45
C GLU A 70 5.14 -24.25 -9.69
N MET A 71 6.45 -24.21 -9.94
CA MET A 71 7.33 -23.21 -9.33
C MET A 71 6.96 -21.79 -9.76
N GLU A 72 6.64 -21.59 -11.03
CA GLU A 72 6.20 -20.30 -11.56
C GLU A 72 4.90 -19.82 -10.90
N GLU A 73 3.91 -20.71 -10.76
CA GLU A 73 2.66 -20.40 -10.06
C GLU A 73 2.91 -20.06 -8.59
N ASN A 74 3.75 -20.83 -7.90
CA ASN A 74 4.10 -20.58 -6.50
C ASN A 74 4.79 -19.23 -6.30
N PHE A 75 5.75 -18.88 -7.17
CA PHE A 75 6.39 -17.56 -7.13
C PHE A 75 5.44 -16.42 -7.51
N ALA A 76 4.52 -16.64 -8.45
CA ALA A 76 3.51 -15.66 -8.82
C ALA A 76 2.53 -15.38 -7.66
N ASN A 77 2.06 -16.43 -6.99
CA ASN A 77 1.19 -16.30 -5.83
C ASN A 77 1.92 -15.66 -4.64
N LYS A 78 3.19 -16.05 -4.40
CA LYS A 78 4.00 -15.46 -3.34
C LYS A 78 4.26 -13.99 -3.57
N SER A 79 4.66 -13.60 -4.78
CA SER A 79 4.94 -12.19 -5.12
C SER A 79 3.68 -11.32 -5.02
N ARG A 80 2.52 -11.83 -5.47
CA ARG A 80 1.24 -11.15 -5.27
C ARG A 80 0.92 -10.93 -3.79
N SER A 81 1.01 -11.98 -2.98
CA SER A 81 0.72 -11.89 -1.55
C SER A 81 1.68 -10.96 -0.80
N GLU A 82 2.99 -11.01 -1.11
CA GLU A 82 3.99 -10.10 -0.54
C GLU A 82 3.69 -8.64 -0.93
N PHE A 83 3.34 -8.39 -2.21
CA PHE A 83 2.96 -7.07 -2.69
C PHE A 83 1.69 -6.54 -2.03
N GLU A 84 0.63 -7.34 -1.97
CA GLU A 84 -0.62 -6.98 -1.29
C GLU A 84 -0.40 -6.68 0.19
N GLY A 85 0.46 -7.45 0.86
CA GLY A 85 0.87 -7.20 2.25
C GLY A 85 1.54 -5.84 2.42
N MET A 86 2.53 -5.52 1.57
CA MET A 86 3.21 -4.23 1.60
C MET A 86 2.25 -3.06 1.28
N LEU A 87 1.39 -3.22 0.27
CA LEU A 87 0.41 -2.21 -0.11
C LEU A 87 -0.59 -1.94 1.00
N LYS A 88 -1.07 -2.99 1.68
CA LYS A 88 -1.98 -2.87 2.82
C LYS A 88 -1.33 -2.11 3.96
N GLU A 89 -0.06 -2.39 4.26
CA GLU A 89 0.66 -1.68 5.32
C GLU A 89 0.89 -0.21 4.97
N ALA A 90 1.32 0.09 3.74
CA ALA A 90 1.45 1.47 3.27
C ALA A 90 0.12 2.25 3.34
N THR A 91 -0.98 1.59 2.97
CA THR A 91 -2.33 2.18 3.00
C THR A 91 -2.85 2.35 4.43
N ARG A 92 -2.50 1.44 5.34
CA ARG A 92 -2.92 1.48 6.75
C ARG A 92 -2.46 2.78 7.42
N SER A 93 -1.23 3.23 7.20
CA SER A 93 -0.74 4.49 7.76
C SER A 93 -1.60 5.68 7.32
N VAL A 94 -1.94 5.74 6.02
CA VAL A 94 -2.79 6.78 5.45
C VAL A 94 -4.21 6.71 6.02
N GLN A 95 -4.79 5.52 6.10
CA GLN A 95 -6.11 5.29 6.67
C GLN A 95 -6.21 5.76 8.12
N ILE A 96 -5.18 5.50 8.94
CA ILE A 96 -5.14 5.95 10.33
C ILE A 96 -5.19 7.49 10.41
N ILE A 97 -4.38 8.18 9.58
CA ILE A 97 -4.33 9.64 9.55
C ILE A 97 -5.70 10.21 9.15
N PHE A 98 -6.28 9.75 8.05
CA PHE A 98 -7.58 10.24 7.60
C PHE A 98 -8.69 9.96 8.60
N THR A 99 -8.69 8.78 9.24
CA THR A 99 -9.68 8.43 10.26
C THR A 99 -9.56 9.32 11.49
N ALA A 100 -8.33 9.62 11.93
CA ALA A 100 -8.10 10.53 13.05
C ALA A 100 -8.55 11.96 12.72
N GLN A 101 -8.21 12.45 11.52
CA GLN A 101 -8.63 13.78 11.08
C GLN A 101 -10.15 13.90 10.96
N TYR A 102 -10.81 12.88 10.39
CA TYR A 102 -12.27 12.81 10.34
C TYR A 102 -12.90 12.90 11.73
N LYS A 103 -12.45 12.07 12.68
CA LYS A 103 -12.98 12.08 14.05
C LYS A 103 -12.76 13.40 14.78
N ASN A 104 -11.59 14.02 14.59
CA ASN A 104 -11.28 15.30 15.20
C ASN A 104 -12.20 16.41 14.64
N PHE A 105 -12.40 16.43 13.33
CA PHE A 105 -13.26 17.40 12.67
C PHE A 105 -14.72 17.21 13.10
N ASP A 106 -15.25 15.99 12.97
CA ASP A 106 -16.62 15.65 13.36
C ASP A 106 -16.90 15.98 14.83
N GLY A 107 -16.02 15.54 15.73
CA GLY A 107 -16.14 15.84 17.16
C GLY A 107 -16.05 17.33 17.48
N TYR A 108 -15.18 18.08 16.79
CA TYR A 108 -15.08 19.53 16.97
C TYR A 108 -16.36 20.26 16.54
N PHE A 109 -16.93 19.89 15.38
CA PHE A 109 -18.15 20.54 14.89
C PHE A 109 -19.38 20.18 15.73
N GLN A 110 -19.49 18.94 16.20
CA GLN A 110 -20.55 18.56 17.14
C GLN A 110 -20.44 19.33 18.46
N ASP A 111 -19.24 19.45 19.04
CA ASP A 111 -19.01 20.24 20.25
C ASP A 111 -19.31 21.73 20.04
N LEU A 112 -18.94 22.28 18.87
CA LEU A 112 -19.24 23.66 18.51
C LEU A 112 -20.75 23.91 18.42
N LEU A 113 -21.51 23.02 17.78
CA LEU A 113 -22.97 23.11 17.68
C LEU A 113 -23.62 23.01 19.06
N ASN A 114 -23.22 22.04 19.89
CA ASN A 114 -23.73 21.88 21.25
C ASN A 114 -23.44 23.09 22.14
N LYS A 115 -22.24 23.68 22.01
CA LYS A 115 -21.88 24.91 22.73
C LYS A 115 -22.69 26.11 22.27
N SER A 116 -22.95 26.23 20.96
CA SER A 116 -23.82 27.28 20.40
C SER A 116 -25.26 27.12 20.91
N GLU A 117 -25.81 25.91 20.87
CA GLU A 117 -27.15 25.62 21.37
C GLU A 117 -27.27 25.97 22.86
N LYS A 118 -26.29 25.54 23.66
CA LYS A 118 -26.23 25.88 25.09
C LYS A 118 -26.13 27.38 25.33
N ALA A 119 -25.27 28.08 24.60
CA ALA A 119 -25.15 29.54 24.73
C ALA A 119 -26.47 30.25 24.40
N LEU A 120 -27.23 29.74 23.42
CA LEU A 120 -28.57 30.23 23.11
C LEU A 120 -29.53 30.01 24.28
N TYR A 121 -29.61 28.80 24.85
CA TYR A 121 -30.46 28.51 26.03
C TYR A 121 -30.10 29.35 27.24
N ASP A 122 -28.82 29.62 27.46
CA ASP A 122 -28.36 30.35 28.65
C ASP A 122 -28.62 31.86 28.52
N THR A 123 -28.57 32.42 27.30
CA THR A 123 -28.66 33.88 27.08
C THR A 123 -30.07 34.36 26.70
N PHE A 124 -30.82 33.59 25.92
CA PHE A 124 -32.10 34.04 25.36
C PHE A 124 -33.22 34.24 26.38
N PRO A 125 -33.35 33.43 27.46
CA PRO A 125 -34.33 33.70 28.52
C PRO A 125 -34.13 35.08 29.17
N GLY A 126 -32.88 35.51 29.37
CA GLY A 126 -32.57 36.81 29.96
C GLY A 126 -32.85 37.99 29.01
N MET A 127 -32.74 37.77 27.70
CA MET A 127 -32.91 38.82 26.68
C MET A 127 -34.37 38.94 26.19
N TYR A 128 -35.08 37.82 26.08
CA TYR A 128 -36.39 37.75 25.44
C TYR A 128 -37.51 37.22 26.35
N GLY A 129 -37.18 36.71 27.56
CA GLY A 129 -38.16 36.28 28.56
C GLY A 129 -39.16 35.24 28.04
N ASP A 130 -40.44 35.50 28.27
CA ASP A 130 -41.55 34.58 27.95
C ASP A 130 -41.68 34.29 26.45
N LEU A 131 -41.31 35.24 25.57
CA LEU A 131 -41.36 35.04 24.13
C LEU A 131 -40.47 33.86 23.70
N TYR A 132 -39.29 33.74 24.32
CA TYR A 132 -38.39 32.63 24.08
C TYR A 132 -38.91 31.34 24.70
N LEU A 133 -39.36 31.39 25.96
CA LEU A 133 -39.82 30.19 26.70
C LEU A 133 -41.00 29.51 26.01
N GLN A 134 -41.94 30.29 25.44
CA GLN A 134 -43.09 29.76 24.70
C GLN A 134 -42.69 29.10 23.37
N ASN A 135 -41.57 29.52 22.77
CA ASN A 135 -41.13 29.09 21.44
C ASN A 135 -39.85 28.24 21.46
N VAL A 136 -39.39 27.80 22.63
CA VAL A 136 -38.12 27.06 22.81
C VAL A 136 -38.02 25.79 21.97
N HIS A 137 -39.17 25.15 21.68
CA HIS A 137 -39.24 23.96 20.84
C HIS A 137 -38.79 24.24 19.39
N LEU A 138 -39.08 25.42 18.84
CA LEU A 138 -38.65 25.80 17.49
C LEU A 138 -37.12 25.87 17.39
N PHE A 139 -36.46 26.32 18.46
CA PHE A 139 -35.00 26.37 18.51
C PHE A 139 -34.39 24.99 18.71
N LYS A 140 -35.02 24.11 19.50
CA LYS A 140 -34.63 22.69 19.61
C LYS A 140 -34.68 21.99 18.26
N ASP A 141 -35.78 22.15 17.55
CA ASP A 141 -35.98 21.52 16.25
C ASP A 141 -35.02 22.07 15.19
N LEU A 142 -34.58 23.33 15.31
CA LEU A 142 -33.59 23.93 14.42
C LEU A 142 -32.18 23.36 14.62
N TYR A 143 -31.82 22.98 15.84
CA TYR A 143 -30.51 22.43 16.19
C TYR A 143 -30.43 20.89 16.10
N SER A 144 -31.58 20.22 15.89
CA SER A 144 -31.70 18.76 15.70
C SER A 144 -31.32 18.34 14.29
#